data_AF-T2JLY1-F1
#
_entry.id   AF-T2JLY1-F1
#
_cell.length_a   1.000
_cell.length_b   1.000
_cell.length_c   1.000
_cell.angle_alpha   90.00
_cell.angle_beta   90.00
_cell.angle_gamma   90.00
#
_symmetry.space_group_name_H-M   'P 1'
#
loop_
_entity.id
_entity.type
_entity.pdbx_description
1 polymer ?
#
loop_
_entity_poly.entity_id
_entity_poly.type
_entity_poly.pdbx_seq_one_letter_code
_entity_poly.pdbx_strand_id
1 'polypeptide(L)'
;MKRERHGKAKILTPEEIYLLFNQGLKNQRDRTLFGFCLYTACRINEAVTQLTADAYDRLGTVRPYMTIRKGNSKGKLASRTIPTSEDLRHLLGQYRPNSENEYLFPGRWNKGHLHPDSASLILRNACRSIGLEGVSTHSFRRTALTEMSDA
;
A
#
# COMPACT_ATOMS: atom_id res chain seq x y z
N MET A 1 -1.25 -22.40 0.20
CA MET A 1 -1.13 -21.28 -0.76
C MET A 1 -2.52 -20.81 -1.15
N LYS A 2 -2.75 -19.51 -1.41
CA LYS A 2 -4.07 -19.01 -1.81
C LYS A 2 -4.39 -19.48 -3.24
N ARG A 3 -5.48 -20.22 -3.44
CA ARG A 3 -6.03 -20.65 -4.74
C ARG A 3 -7.50 -20.24 -4.80
N GLU A 4 -7.97 -19.67 -5.91
CA GLU A 4 -9.38 -19.29 -6.09
C GLU A 4 -9.99 -18.44 -4.94
N ARG A 5 -9.23 -17.49 -4.39
CA ARG A 5 -9.60 -16.69 -3.20
C ARG A 5 -9.70 -17.46 -1.88
N HIS A 6 -9.52 -18.79 -1.88
CA HIS A 6 -9.49 -19.64 -0.69
C HIS A 6 -8.04 -19.84 -0.20
N GLY A 7 -7.86 -19.85 1.13
CA GLY A 7 -6.56 -20.04 1.78
C GLY A 7 -5.85 -18.77 2.24
N LYS A 8 -4.79 -18.93 3.03
CA LYS A 8 -4.00 -17.82 3.58
C LYS A 8 -3.18 -17.13 2.49
N ALA A 9 -3.19 -15.80 2.46
CA ALA A 9 -2.38 -14.98 1.57
C ALA A 9 -0.88 -15.31 1.76
N LYS A 10 -0.11 -15.39 0.67
CA LYS A 10 1.32 -15.68 0.70
C LYS A 10 2.10 -14.63 1.52
N ILE A 11 3.09 -15.07 2.30
CA ILE A 11 4.13 -14.21 2.87
C ILE A 11 5.20 -14.09 1.78
N LEU A 12 5.50 -12.85 1.39
CA LEU A 12 6.48 -12.55 0.34
C LEU A 12 7.90 -12.69 0.89
N THR A 13 8.80 -13.28 0.09
CA THR A 13 10.25 -13.25 0.38
C THR A 13 10.86 -11.92 -0.09
N PRO A 14 12.08 -11.56 0.38
CA PRO A 14 12.79 -10.37 -0.10
C PRO A 14 12.94 -10.32 -1.64
N GLU A 15 13.22 -11.46 -2.27
CA GLU A 15 13.36 -11.57 -3.73
C GLU A 15 12.03 -11.31 -4.44
N GLU A 16 10.92 -11.79 -3.87
CA GLU A 16 9.59 -11.56 -4.43
C GLU A 16 9.14 -10.11 -4.28
N ILE A 17 9.47 -9.48 -3.16
CA ILE A 17 9.27 -8.03 -2.96
C ILE A 17 10.10 -7.28 -4.01
N TYR A 18 11.38 -7.62 -4.17
CA TYR A 18 12.25 -7.01 -5.15
C TYR A 18 11.69 -7.14 -6.58
N LEU A 19 11.32 -8.34 -7.00
CA LEU A 19 10.73 -8.59 -8.34
C LEU A 19 9.42 -7.82 -8.52
N LEU A 20 8.55 -7.84 -7.52
CA LEU A 20 7.26 -7.16 -7.60
C LEU A 20 7.41 -5.64 -7.70
N PHE A 21 8.25 -5.02 -6.89
CA PHE A 21 8.40 -3.56 -6.87
C PHE A 21 9.22 -3.03 -8.05
N ASN A 22 10.24 -3.77 -8.50
CA ASN A 22 11.12 -3.30 -9.57
C ASN A 22 10.61 -3.70 -10.96
N GLN A 23 10.00 -4.89 -11.11
CA GLN A 23 9.60 -5.42 -12.41
C GLN A 23 8.08 -5.52 -12.58
N GLY A 24 7.33 -5.89 -11.53
CA GLY A 24 5.87 -6.08 -11.62
C GLY A 24 5.08 -4.77 -11.64
N LEU A 25 5.31 -3.89 -10.66
CA LEU A 25 4.61 -2.62 -10.49
C LEU A 25 5.22 -1.55 -11.41
N LYS A 26 4.42 -1.10 -12.38
CA LYS A 26 4.90 -0.33 -13.54
C LYS A 26 4.96 1.18 -13.32
N ASN A 27 4.25 1.73 -12.34
CA ASN A 27 4.22 3.16 -12.07
C ASN A 27 4.46 3.47 -10.60
N GLN A 28 4.86 4.70 -10.32
CA GLN A 28 5.21 5.13 -8.96
C GLN A 28 4.02 5.06 -8.00
N ARG A 29 2.80 5.42 -8.44
CA ARG A 29 1.60 5.33 -7.60
C ARG A 29 1.39 3.92 -7.06
N ASP A 30 1.48 2.91 -7.92
CA ASP A 30 1.21 1.52 -7.56
C ASP A 30 2.33 0.96 -6.67
N ARG A 31 3.60 1.33 -6.94
CA ARG A 31 4.74 1.03 -6.06
C ARG A 31 4.53 1.62 -4.67
N THR A 32 4.19 2.91 -4.60
CA THR A 32 3.95 3.60 -3.32
C THR A 32 2.72 3.06 -2.60
N LEU A 33 1.64 2.67 -3.30
CA LEU A 33 0.44 2.08 -2.68
C LEU A 33 0.75 0.76 -1.97
N PHE A 34 1.43 -0.15 -2.64
CA PHE A 34 1.75 -1.45 -2.06
C PHE A 34 2.91 -1.37 -1.08
N GLY A 35 3.86 -0.45 -1.28
CA GLY A 35 4.88 -0.10 -0.30
C GLY A 35 4.26 0.45 0.98
N PHE A 36 3.26 1.32 0.87
CA PHE A 36 2.49 1.81 2.01
C PHE A 36 1.84 0.65 2.77
N CYS A 37 1.22 -0.31 2.07
CA CYS A 37 0.65 -1.51 2.71
C CYS A 37 1.71 -2.37 3.42
N LEU A 38 2.90 -2.51 2.83
CA LEU A 38 4.01 -3.28 3.39
C LEU A 38 4.55 -2.60 4.64
N TYR A 39 5.01 -1.36 4.54
CA TYR A 39 5.71 -0.68 5.63
C TYR A 39 4.81 -0.16 6.75
N THR A 40 3.49 -0.06 6.53
CA THR A 40 2.53 0.31 7.59
C THR A 40 1.69 -0.89 8.08
N ALA A 41 1.89 -2.06 7.46
CA ALA A 41 1.04 -3.23 7.63
C ALA A 41 -0.48 -2.94 7.49
N CYS A 42 -0.90 -1.85 6.85
CA CYS A 42 -2.31 -1.48 6.80
C CYS A 42 -3.12 -2.37 5.84
N ARG A 43 -4.45 -2.34 5.98
CA ARG A 43 -5.34 -3.02 5.03
C ARG A 43 -5.44 -2.19 3.74
N ILE A 44 -5.70 -2.86 2.62
CA ILE A 44 -5.83 -2.16 1.33
C ILE A 44 -6.87 -1.05 1.34
N ASN A 45 -8.01 -1.23 2.04
CA ASN A 45 -9.01 -0.18 2.16
C ASN A 45 -8.44 1.04 2.91
N GLU A 46 -7.62 0.80 3.94
CA GLU A 46 -7.01 1.90 4.70
C GLU A 46 -6.01 2.68 3.85
N ALA A 47 -5.21 1.96 3.04
CA ALA A 47 -4.24 2.53 2.13
C ALA A 47 -4.92 3.36 1.03
N VAL A 48 -5.90 2.80 0.31
CA VAL A 48 -6.51 3.52 -0.81
C VAL A 48 -7.30 4.74 -0.35
N THR A 49 -7.90 4.73 0.83
CA THR A 49 -8.61 5.91 1.37
C THR A 49 -7.68 6.87 2.13
N GLN A 50 -6.36 6.66 2.11
CA GLN A 50 -5.42 7.52 2.82
C GLN A 50 -5.45 8.94 2.24
N LEU A 51 -5.51 9.94 3.11
CA LEU A 51 -5.46 11.35 2.71
C LEU A 51 -4.01 11.80 2.54
N THR A 52 -3.75 12.64 1.55
CA THR A 52 -2.44 13.24 1.31
C THR A 52 -1.96 14.02 2.54
N ALA A 53 -2.86 14.73 3.22
CA ALA A 53 -2.55 15.50 4.43
C ALA A 53 -2.09 14.64 5.63
N ASP A 54 -2.40 13.34 5.64
CA ASP A 54 -1.98 12.39 6.68
C ASP A 54 -0.60 11.75 6.40
N ALA A 55 -0.05 11.98 5.20
CA ALA A 55 1.27 11.48 4.78
C ALA A 55 2.27 12.60 4.48
N TYR A 56 1.79 13.77 4.05
CA TYR A 56 2.60 14.94 3.72
C TYR A 56 2.16 16.15 4.54
N ASP A 57 3.11 17.03 4.84
CA ASP A 57 2.81 18.35 5.39
C ASP A 57 2.38 19.34 4.29
N ARG A 58 2.12 20.59 4.68
CA ARG A 58 1.69 21.65 3.75
C ARG A 58 2.77 22.05 2.73
N LEU A 59 4.03 21.71 2.99
CA LEU A 59 5.16 21.95 2.09
C LEU A 59 5.42 20.77 1.16
N GLY A 60 4.61 19.70 1.24
CA GLY A 60 4.81 18.48 0.47
C GLY A 60 5.93 17.58 1.01
N THR A 61 6.37 17.80 2.25
CA THR A 61 7.38 16.96 2.91
C THR A 61 6.71 15.76 3.56
N VAL A 62 7.32 14.58 3.43
CA VAL A 62 6.82 13.36 4.07
C VAL A 62 6.86 13.50 5.59
N ARG A 63 5.74 13.21 6.24
CA ARG A 63 5.62 13.28 7.70
C ARG A 63 6.43 12.18 8.39
N PRO A 64 6.94 12.42 9.62
CA PRO A 64 7.64 11.40 10.40
C PRO A 64 6.70 10.29 10.91
N TYR A 65 5.39 10.47 10.82
CA TYR A 65 4.37 9.46 11.12
C TYR A 65 3.24 9.53 10.09
N MET A 66 2.66 8.37 9.79
CA MET A 66 1.45 8.21 8.99
C MET A 66 0.24 8.09 9.92
N THR A 67 -0.77 8.92 9.69
CA THR A 67 -2.04 8.81 10.44
C THR A 67 -3.03 7.97 9.65
N ILE A 68 -3.49 6.84 10.20
CA ILE A 68 -4.58 6.04 9.63
C ILE A 68 -5.83 6.34 10.47
N ARG A 69 -6.79 7.06 9.90
CA ARG A 69 -7.99 7.51 10.62
C ARG A 69 -9.01 6.37 10.76
N LYS A 70 -9.90 6.46 11.76
CA LYS A 70 -11.04 5.56 11.90
C LYS A 70 -11.88 5.45 10.61
N GLY A 71 -12.05 6.57 9.89
CA GLY A 71 -12.75 6.61 8.60
C GLY A 71 -12.17 5.66 7.55
N ASN A 72 -10.84 5.53 7.49
CA ASN A 72 -10.12 4.63 6.56
C ASN A 72 -10.49 3.16 6.75
N SER A 73 -10.89 2.78 7.96
CA SER A 73 -11.24 1.40 8.33
C SER A 73 -12.73 1.09 8.22
N LYS A 74 -13.55 1.97 7.61
CA LYS A 74 -15.01 1.93 7.66
C LYS A 74 -15.53 1.89 9.12
N GLY A 75 -14.86 2.60 10.02
CA GLY A 75 -15.23 2.69 11.43
C GLY A 75 -14.80 1.52 12.32
N LYS A 76 -14.15 0.48 11.77
CA LYS A 76 -13.84 -0.76 12.50
C LYS A 76 -12.67 -0.65 13.47
N LEU A 77 -11.70 0.21 13.18
CA LEU A 77 -10.53 0.46 14.02
C LEU A 77 -10.47 1.91 14.48
N ALA A 78 -9.95 2.14 15.68
CA ALA A 78 -9.60 3.49 16.12
C ALA A 78 -8.51 4.09 15.22
N SER A 79 -8.47 5.43 15.18
CA SER A 79 -7.37 6.15 14.54
C SER A 79 -6.05 5.76 15.20
N ARG A 80 -5.00 5.61 14.40
CA ARG A 80 -3.66 5.25 14.89
C ARG A 80 -2.59 5.96 14.08
N THR A 81 -1.44 6.19 14.70
CA THR A 81 -0.23 6.72 14.05
C THR A 81 0.80 5.63 13.93
N ILE A 82 1.50 5.60 12.79
CA ILE A 82 2.56 4.64 12.50
C ILE A 82 3.82 5.43 12.15
N PRO A 83 4.97 5.23 12.83
CA PRO A 83 6.22 5.87 12.46
C PRO A 83 6.57 5.58 10.99
N THR A 84 7.02 6.61 10.27
CA THR A 84 7.42 6.46 8.87
C THR A 84 8.81 5.85 8.82
N SER A 85 8.92 4.60 8.38
CA SER A 85 10.22 3.95 8.13
C SER A 85 10.99 4.67 7.02
N GLU A 86 12.30 4.47 6.96
CA GLU A 86 13.14 5.11 5.94
C GLU A 86 12.77 4.65 4.52
N ASP A 87 12.46 3.36 4.34
CA ASP A 87 11.98 2.84 3.05
C ASP A 87 10.66 3.47 2.60
N LEU A 88 9.71 3.65 3.53
CA LEU A 88 8.45 4.31 3.23
C LEU A 88 8.66 5.79 2.90
N ARG A 89 9.56 6.46 3.63
CA ARG A 89 9.95 7.85 3.38
C ARG A 89 10.55 8.00 1.99
N HIS A 90 11.44 7.09 1.58
CA HIS A 90 12.02 7.08 0.24
C HIS A 90 10.94 6.94 -0.85
N LEU A 91 10.05 5.95 -0.71
CA LEU A 91 8.97 5.71 -1.68
C LEU A 91 7.99 6.88 -1.79
N LEU A 92 7.62 7.49 -0.66
CA LEU A 92 6.76 8.68 -0.62
C LEU A 92 7.50 9.92 -1.14
N GLY A 93 8.79 10.05 -0.91
CA GLY A 93 9.62 11.16 -1.42
C GLY A 93 9.73 11.17 -2.95
N GLN A 94 9.69 9.99 -3.58
CA GLN A 94 9.66 9.83 -5.03
C GLN A 94 8.26 9.97 -5.64
N TYR A 95 7.21 9.84 -4.83
CA TYR A 95 5.83 9.96 -5.28
C TYR A 95 5.35 11.40 -5.19
N ARG A 96 4.77 11.91 -6.28
CA ARG A 96 4.16 13.24 -6.35
C ARG A 96 2.64 13.07 -6.35
N PRO A 97 1.96 13.26 -5.21
CA PRO A 97 0.51 13.19 -5.17
C PRO A 97 -0.11 14.30 -6.02
N ASN A 98 -1.29 14.05 -6.57
CA ASN A 98 -2.02 15.05 -7.34
C ASN A 98 -2.64 16.08 -6.39
N SER A 99 -2.32 17.37 -6.58
CA SER A 99 -2.78 18.45 -5.71
C SER A 99 -4.28 18.74 -5.80
N GLU A 100 -4.95 18.30 -6.87
CA GLU A 100 -6.39 18.48 -7.06
C GLU A 100 -7.22 17.37 -6.39
N ASN A 101 -6.58 16.42 -5.70
CA ASN A 101 -7.26 15.33 -5.00
C ASN A 101 -6.75 15.18 -3.56
N GLU A 102 -7.67 15.11 -2.61
CA GLU A 102 -7.35 14.95 -1.20
C GLU A 102 -6.76 13.57 -0.86
N TYR A 103 -7.08 12.56 -1.66
CA TYR A 103 -6.61 11.19 -1.47
C TYR A 103 -5.21 11.01 -2.04
N LEU A 104 -4.38 10.33 -1.25
CA LEU A 104 -3.01 9.99 -1.60
C LEU A 104 -2.94 9.15 -2.87
N PHE A 105 -3.88 8.24 -3.05
CA PHE A 105 -3.97 7.36 -4.21
C PHE A 105 -5.29 7.60 -4.97
N PRO A 106 -5.29 8.54 -5.94
CA PRO A 106 -6.50 8.94 -6.63
C PRO A 106 -7.05 7.84 -7.55
N GLY A 107 -8.37 7.87 -7.73
CA GLY A 107 -9.08 7.02 -8.68
C GLY A 107 -8.90 7.44 -10.15
N ARG A 108 -9.70 6.85 -11.04
CA ARG A 108 -9.73 7.26 -12.46
C ARG A 108 -10.17 8.71 -12.59
N TRP A 109 -9.60 9.42 -13.57
CA TRP A 109 -9.85 10.84 -13.83
C TRP A 109 -9.65 11.75 -12.60
N ASN A 110 -8.77 11.33 -11.69
CA ASN A 110 -8.47 12.04 -10.45
C ASN A 110 -9.71 12.25 -9.54
N LYS A 111 -10.75 11.42 -9.65
CA LYS A 111 -11.95 11.52 -8.81
C LYS A 111 -11.91 10.52 -7.67
N GLY A 112 -12.10 11.02 -6.44
CA GLY A 112 -12.10 10.21 -5.23
C GLY A 112 -10.82 9.38 -5.08
N HIS A 113 -10.92 8.27 -4.35
CA HIS A 113 -9.81 7.36 -4.15
C HIS A 113 -9.83 6.15 -5.11
N LEU A 114 -8.69 5.48 -5.24
CA LEU A 114 -8.59 4.20 -5.94
C LEU A 114 -9.53 3.15 -5.30
N HIS A 115 -10.32 2.45 -6.11
CA HIS A 115 -11.20 1.40 -5.59
C HIS A 115 -10.36 0.19 -5.12
N PRO A 116 -10.67 -0.45 -3.97
CA PRO A 116 -9.94 -1.63 -3.49
C PRO A 116 -9.86 -2.79 -4.49
N ASP A 117 -10.91 -3.00 -5.29
CA ASP A 117 -10.91 -4.01 -6.35
C ASP A 117 -10.02 -3.63 -7.52
N SER A 118 -9.90 -2.33 -7.83
CA SER A 118 -8.94 -1.85 -8.83
C SER A 118 -7.51 -2.08 -8.36
N ALA A 119 -7.20 -1.79 -7.09
CA ALA A 119 -5.90 -2.12 -6.50
C ALA A 119 -5.62 -3.64 -6.56
N SER A 120 -6.61 -4.47 -6.24
CA SER A 120 -6.50 -5.93 -6.33
C SER A 120 -6.28 -6.42 -7.77
N LEU A 121 -6.88 -5.76 -8.76
CA LEU A 121 -6.64 -6.06 -10.18
C LEU A 121 -5.23 -5.64 -10.62
N ILE A 122 -4.78 -4.44 -10.25
CA ILE A 122 -3.41 -3.95 -10.51
C ILE A 122 -2.39 -4.95 -9.97
N LEU A 123 -2.54 -5.38 -8.72
CA LEU A 123 -1.64 -6.34 -8.10
C LEU A 123 -1.61 -7.68 -8.85
N ARG A 124 -2.79 -8.22 -9.20
CA ARG A 124 -2.88 -9.48 -9.94
C ARG A 124 -2.19 -9.39 -11.31
N ASN A 125 -2.36 -8.28 -12.02
CA ASN A 125 -1.70 -8.07 -13.31
C ASN A 125 -0.18 -7.93 -13.15
N ALA A 126 0.28 -7.20 -12.12
CA ALA A 126 1.69 -7.07 -11.80
C ALA A 126 2.31 -8.45 -11.51
N CYS A 127 1.71 -9.23 -10.61
CA CYS A 127 2.17 -10.58 -10.26
C CYS A 127 2.20 -11.52 -11.48
N ARG A 128 1.14 -11.51 -12.30
CA ARG A 128 1.08 -12.30 -13.54
C ARG A 128 2.24 -11.98 -14.48
N SER A 129 2.61 -10.70 -14.61
CA SER A 129 3.68 -10.27 -15.53
C SER A 129 5.08 -10.76 -15.15
N ILE A 130 5.27 -11.20 -13.91
CA ILE A 130 6.55 -11.69 -13.37
C ILE A 130 6.45 -13.14 -12.85
N GLY A 131 5.38 -13.86 -13.19
CA GLY A 131 5.21 -15.26 -12.79
C GLY A 131 4.98 -15.49 -11.28
N LEU A 132 4.60 -14.47 -10.51
CA LEU A 132 4.31 -14.63 -9.08
C LEU A 132 2.88 -15.12 -8.84
N GLU A 133 2.74 -16.16 -8.02
CA GLU A 133 1.46 -16.75 -7.64
C GLU A 133 1.16 -16.62 -6.14
N GLY A 134 -0.13 -16.69 -5.78
CA GLY A 134 -0.60 -16.71 -4.39
C GLY A 134 -0.54 -15.35 -3.65
N VAL A 135 -0.08 -14.30 -4.34
CA VAL A 135 -0.02 -12.93 -3.82
C VAL A 135 -1.41 -12.28 -3.85
N SER A 136 -1.76 -11.56 -2.78
CA SER A 136 -2.94 -10.71 -2.74
C SER A 136 -2.66 -9.44 -1.95
N THR A 137 -3.58 -8.49 -1.91
CA THR A 137 -3.38 -7.23 -1.18
C THR A 137 -3.14 -7.45 0.32
N HIS A 138 -3.61 -8.57 0.87
CA HIS A 138 -3.32 -8.95 2.26
C HIS A 138 -1.91 -9.54 2.45
N SER A 139 -1.21 -9.95 1.39
CA SER A 139 0.15 -10.50 1.48
C SER A 139 1.11 -9.52 2.14
N PHE A 140 1.08 -8.24 1.73
CA PHE A 140 1.93 -7.18 2.30
C PHE A 140 1.76 -7.04 3.82
N ARG A 141 0.51 -6.96 4.28
CA ARG A 141 0.22 -6.92 5.72
C ARG A 141 0.71 -8.16 6.45
N ARG A 142 0.58 -9.35 5.84
CA ARG A 142 1.09 -10.59 6.47
C ARG A 142 2.60 -10.60 6.56
N THR A 143 3.29 -10.24 5.47
CA THR A 143 4.75 -10.12 5.44
C THR A 143 5.23 -9.20 6.55
N ALA A 144 4.70 -7.97 6.62
CA ALA A 144 5.12 -7.01 7.63
C ALA A 144 4.87 -7.48 9.07
N LEU A 145 3.70 -8.08 9.34
CA LEU A 145 3.38 -8.60 10.67
C LEU A 145 4.24 -9.83 11.04
N THR A 146 4.66 -10.62 10.06
CA THR A 146 5.58 -11.75 10.30
C THR A 146 6.98 -11.23 10.59
N GLU A 147 7.52 -10.31 9.77
CA GLU A 147 8.83 -9.70 10.00
C GLU A 147 8.92 -8.99 11.36
N MET A 148 7.86 -8.31 11.80
CA MET A 148 7.79 -7.69 13.12
C MET A 148 7.64 -8.69 14.28
N SER A 149 7.11 -9.88 14.02
CA SER A 149 6.95 -10.93 15.05
C SER A 149 8.21 -11.76 15.23
N ASP A 150 9.06 -11.81 14.20
CA ASP A 150 10.31 -12.57 14.18
C ASP A 150 11.53 -11.71 14.62
N ALA A 151 11.30 -10.43 14.91
CA ALA A 151 12.28 -9.45 15.42
C ALA A 151 12.19 -9.30 16.95
#